data_AF-A0A345HEQ2-F1
#
_entry.id   AF-A0A345HEQ2-F1
#
_cell.length_a   1.000
_cell.length_b   1.000
_cell.length_c   1.000
_cell.angle_alpha   90.00
_cell.angle_beta   90.00
_cell.angle_gamma   90.00
#
_symmetry.space_group_name_H-M   'P 1'
#
loop_
_entity.id
_entity.type
_entity.pdbx_description
1 polymer ?
#
loop_
_entity_poly.entity_id
_entity_poly.type
_entity_poly.pdbx_seq_one_letter_code
_entity_poly.pdbx_strand_id
1 'polypeptide(L)'
;METYNCFGYHYSNHLAKLEVALPKEDYDYEYCNISTSNWNGLVISLKMKIDDPGHGLDNPDMNFETLLIDLDKVSKISSPHAASFDYSKPIIVFIYHHKDTNSYATNDMFCHTELCNRTTIDASILKGICQSVAGPAKIGVGSLERL
;
A
#
# COMPACT_ATOMS: atom_id res chain seq x y z
N MET A 1 -2.98 -19.03 0.25
CA MET A 1 -3.26 -17.58 0.35
C MET A 1 -2.20 -16.86 -0.47
N GLU A 2 -2.55 -15.81 -1.21
CA GLU A 2 -1.55 -15.07 -2.00
C GLU A 2 -0.82 -14.05 -1.12
N THR A 3 0.50 -13.96 -1.23
CA THR A 3 1.37 -12.98 -0.53
C THR A 3 0.91 -11.56 -0.78
N TYR A 4 1.11 -10.61 0.14
CA TYR A 4 0.80 -9.18 -0.01
C TYR A 4 -0.68 -8.84 -0.19
N ASN A 5 -1.58 -9.83 -0.07
CA ASN A 5 -2.99 -9.53 0.08
C ASN A 5 -3.19 -8.78 1.39
N CYS A 6 -3.91 -7.68 1.31
CA CYS A 6 -4.17 -6.81 2.43
C CYS A 6 -5.66 -6.52 2.54
N PHE A 7 -6.17 -6.65 3.76
CA PHE A 7 -7.53 -6.27 4.12
C PHE A 7 -7.44 -5.41 5.36
N GLY A 8 -8.30 -4.42 5.49
CA GLY A 8 -8.20 -3.55 6.66
C GLY A 8 -9.31 -2.56 6.81
N TYR A 9 -9.25 -1.89 7.95
CA TYR A 9 -10.25 -0.96 8.46
C TYR A 9 -9.51 0.25 9.05
N HIS A 10 -10.05 1.46 8.92
CA HIS A 10 -9.58 2.61 9.68
C HIS A 10 -10.59 2.99 10.75
N TYR A 11 -10.10 3.43 11.89
CA TYR A 11 -10.88 3.77 13.08
C TYR A 11 -11.13 5.27 13.19
N SER A 12 -12.04 5.63 14.09
CA SER A 12 -12.44 7.02 14.36
C SER A 12 -11.32 7.94 14.88
N ASN A 13 -10.19 7.37 15.28
CA ASN A 13 -9.00 8.09 15.73
C ASN A 13 -7.92 8.20 14.65
N HIS A 14 -8.30 8.08 13.37
CA HIS A 14 -7.40 8.18 12.21
C HIS A 14 -6.32 7.07 12.13
N LEU A 15 -6.49 5.98 12.90
CA LEU A 15 -5.64 4.81 12.80
C LEU A 15 -6.20 3.82 11.77
N ALA A 16 -5.37 3.30 10.87
CA ALA A 16 -5.68 2.13 10.05
C ALA A 16 -5.13 0.85 10.70
N LYS A 17 -5.97 -0.19 10.81
CA LYS A 17 -5.54 -1.57 11.03
C LYS A 17 -5.61 -2.32 9.70
N LEU A 18 -4.45 -2.77 9.25
CA LEU A 18 -4.32 -3.60 8.06
C LEU A 18 -3.83 -4.98 8.46
N GLU A 19 -4.47 -6.01 7.91
CA GLU A 19 -4.05 -7.40 8.02
C GLU A 19 -3.42 -7.79 6.69
N VAL A 20 -2.11 -8.00 6.70
CA VAL A 20 -1.31 -8.30 5.51
C VAL A 20 -0.83 -9.74 5.55
N ALA A 21 -1.02 -10.47 4.47
CA ALA A 21 -0.52 -11.83 4.29
C ALA A 21 0.97 -11.82 3.91
N LEU A 22 1.88 -12.18 4.82
CA LEU A 22 3.32 -12.24 4.58
C LEU A 22 3.92 -13.52 5.20
N PRO A 23 5.05 -14.04 4.68
CA PRO A 23 5.84 -15.03 5.40
C PRO A 23 6.21 -14.54 6.81
N LYS A 24 6.51 -15.47 7.71
CA LYS A 24 6.92 -15.12 9.07
C LYS A 24 8.40 -14.69 9.12
N GLU A 25 8.65 -13.42 8.87
CA GLU A 25 9.97 -12.78 8.95
C GLU A 25 9.89 -11.43 9.68
N ASP A 26 11.04 -10.78 9.88
CA ASP A 26 11.10 -9.40 10.33
C ASP A 26 11.09 -8.47 9.11
N TYR A 27 10.24 -7.43 9.12
CA TYR A 27 10.11 -6.47 8.03
C TYR A 27 10.23 -5.02 8.53
N ASP A 28 10.93 -4.20 7.77
CA ASP A 28 10.88 -2.75 7.86
C ASP A 28 9.81 -2.23 6.88
N TYR A 29 8.94 -1.33 7.36
CA TYR A 29 7.86 -0.74 6.57
C TYR A 29 8.04 0.77 6.42
N GLU A 30 7.93 1.24 5.18
CA GLU A 30 7.76 2.65 4.86
C GLU A 30 6.35 2.90 4.32
N TYR A 31 5.77 4.02 4.74
CA TYR A 31 4.40 4.39 4.40
C TYR A 31 4.39 5.70 3.65
N CYS A 32 3.64 5.76 2.55
CA CYS A 32 3.47 6.97 1.77
C CYS A 32 1.99 7.19 1.43
N ASN A 33 1.48 8.37 1.75
CA ASN A 33 0.13 8.78 1.37
C ASN A 33 0.19 9.35 -0.06
N ILE A 34 -0.44 8.63 -0.99
CA ILE A 34 -0.52 8.97 -2.41
C ILE A 34 -1.90 9.46 -2.84
N SER A 35 -2.76 9.81 -1.87
CA SER A 35 -4.15 10.19 -2.10
C SER A 35 -4.28 11.37 -3.06
N THR A 36 -5.38 11.36 -3.82
CA THR A 36 -5.79 12.40 -4.76
C THR A 36 -7.15 12.94 -4.33
N SER A 37 -7.70 13.93 -5.06
CA SER A 37 -9.07 14.38 -4.81
C SER A 37 -10.10 13.26 -4.97
N ASN A 38 -9.81 12.27 -5.82
CA ASN A 38 -10.75 11.24 -6.22
C ASN A 38 -10.61 9.96 -5.39
N TRP A 39 -9.38 9.62 -4.99
CA TRP A 39 -9.06 8.34 -4.37
C TRP A 39 -8.15 8.51 -3.16
N ASN A 40 -8.44 7.78 -2.09
CA ASN A 40 -7.42 7.56 -1.07
C ASN A 40 -6.48 6.45 -1.54
N GLY A 41 -5.18 6.69 -1.37
CA GLY A 41 -4.16 5.72 -1.68
C GLY A 41 -3.08 5.70 -0.60
N LEU A 42 -2.73 4.51 -0.16
CA LEU A 42 -1.62 4.24 0.74
C LEU A 42 -0.65 3.30 0.04
N VAL A 43 0.63 3.64 0.06
CA VAL A 43 1.69 2.73 -0.33
C VAL A 43 2.40 2.22 0.91
N ILE A 44 2.64 0.92 0.94
CA ILE A 44 3.42 0.22 1.96
C ILE A 44 4.60 -0.44 1.25
N SER A 45 5.77 0.14 1.45
CA SER A 45 7.03 -0.36 0.95
C SER A 45 7.67 -1.21 2.04
N LEU A 46 8.05 -2.45 1.75
CA LEU A 46 8.69 -3.30 2.75
C LEU A 46 10.02 -3.88 2.30
N LYS A 47 10.91 -4.09 3.28
CA LYS A 47 12.21 -4.76 3.16
C LYS A 47 12.39 -5.72 4.33
N MET A 48 12.87 -6.94 4.10
CA MET A 48 13.12 -7.90 5.17
C MET A 48 14.32 -7.49 6.03
N LYS A 49 15.51 -7.45 5.41
CA LYS A 49 16.81 -7.25 6.08
C LYS A 49 17.80 -6.61 5.11
N ILE A 50 19.00 -6.23 5.58
CA ILE A 50 20.05 -5.61 4.75
C ILE A 50 20.40 -6.48 3.52
N ASP A 51 20.29 -7.79 3.62
CA ASP A 51 20.59 -8.79 2.60
C ASP A 51 19.36 -9.31 1.84
N ASP A 52 18.24 -8.60 1.91
CA ASP A 52 17.01 -8.94 1.22
C ASP A 52 17.24 -9.22 -0.29
N PRO A 53 16.92 -10.43 -0.79
CA PRO A 53 17.11 -10.77 -2.19
C PRO A 53 16.18 -10.00 -3.13
N GLY A 54 15.12 -9.36 -2.61
CA GLY A 54 14.15 -8.58 -3.40
C GLY A 54 13.30 -9.42 -4.34
N HIS A 55 13.24 -10.73 -4.10
CA HIS A 55 12.37 -11.65 -4.82
C HIS A 55 10.99 -11.67 -4.17
N GLY A 56 9.98 -12.07 -4.94
CA GLY A 56 8.64 -12.32 -4.39
C GLY A 56 8.68 -13.25 -3.19
N LEU A 57 7.93 -12.87 -2.15
CA LEU A 57 7.78 -13.61 -0.91
C LEU A 57 6.76 -14.75 -1.07
N ASP A 58 6.92 -15.56 -2.09
CA ASP A 58 6.06 -16.71 -2.34
C ASP A 58 6.33 -17.77 -1.26
N ASN A 59 5.34 -18.05 -0.40
CA ASN A 59 5.50 -19.01 0.70
C ASN A 59 4.17 -19.74 1.01
N PRO A 60 4.15 -21.08 1.14
CA PRO A 60 2.96 -21.79 1.60
C PRO A 60 2.55 -21.46 3.04
N ASP A 61 3.50 -21.11 3.90
CA ASP A 61 3.32 -20.86 5.34
C ASP A 61 3.16 -19.35 5.62
N MET A 62 2.05 -18.79 5.13
CA MET A 62 1.72 -17.38 5.35
C MET A 62 1.26 -17.11 6.77
N ASN A 63 1.71 -15.99 7.32
CA ASN A 63 1.17 -15.38 8.53
C ASN A 63 0.33 -14.14 8.19
N PHE A 64 -0.59 -13.79 9.08
CA PHE A 64 -1.25 -12.49 9.03
C PHE A 64 -0.51 -11.53 9.96
N GLU A 65 0.09 -10.50 9.36
CA GLU A 65 0.69 -9.41 10.10
C GLU A 65 -0.30 -8.28 10.26
N THR A 66 -0.45 -7.79 11.49
CA THR A 66 -1.31 -6.65 11.79
C THR A 66 -0.47 -5.38 11.82
N LEU A 67 -0.68 -4.50 10.84
CA LEU A 67 -0.10 -3.17 10.80
C LEU A 67 -1.09 -2.18 11.41
N LEU A 68 -0.64 -1.40 12.39
CA LEU A 68 -1.37 -0.27 12.96
C LEU A 68 -0.70 1.02 12.50
N ILE A 69 -1.37 1.75 11.62
CA ILE A 69 -0.82 2.91 10.93
C ILE A 69 -1.58 4.15 11.37
N ASP A 70 -0.88 5.13 11.91
CA ASP A 70 -1.44 6.45 12.19
C ASP A 70 -1.43 7.29 10.91
N LEU A 71 -2.59 7.39 10.24
CA LEU A 71 -2.71 7.99 8.91
C LEU A 71 -2.37 9.49 8.90
N ASP A 72 -2.49 10.18 10.05
CA ASP A 72 -2.11 11.58 10.19
C ASP A 72 -0.58 11.78 10.22
N LYS A 73 0.17 10.72 10.58
CA LYS A 73 1.64 10.73 10.60
C LYS A 73 2.27 10.25 9.31
N VAL A 74 1.48 9.66 8.41
CA VAL A 74 1.99 9.19 7.11
C VAL A 74 2.32 10.41 6.23
N SER A 75 3.58 10.51 5.84
CA SER A 75 4.04 11.57 4.94
C SER A 75 3.28 11.52 3.61
N LYS A 76 2.80 12.67 3.20
CA LYS A 76 2.15 12.84 1.91
C LYS A 76 3.18 12.95 0.79
N ILE A 77 2.90 12.30 -0.35
CA ILE A 77 3.72 12.42 -1.55
C ILE A 77 3.82 13.89 -2.00
N SER A 78 5.01 14.27 -2.48
CA SER A 78 5.25 15.62 -3.01
C SER A 78 4.75 15.72 -4.46
N SER A 79 3.48 16.09 -4.64
CA SER A 79 2.84 16.33 -5.95
C SER A 79 1.81 17.46 -5.84
N PRO A 80 1.60 18.26 -6.91
CA PRO A 80 0.55 19.29 -6.94
C PRO A 80 -0.87 18.70 -6.83
N HIS A 81 -1.05 17.42 -7.14
CA HIS A 81 -2.33 16.71 -7.06
C HIS A 81 -2.50 15.88 -5.78
N ALA A 82 -1.54 15.96 -4.84
CA ALA A 82 -1.57 15.21 -3.61
C ALA A 82 -2.57 15.79 -2.59
N ALA A 83 -3.53 14.97 -2.18
CA ALA A 83 -4.52 15.28 -1.16
C ALA A 83 -4.18 14.61 0.18
N SER A 84 -4.67 15.18 1.27
CA SER A 84 -4.71 14.48 2.56
C SER A 84 -5.69 13.30 2.49
N PHE A 85 -5.54 12.31 3.37
CA PHE A 85 -6.53 11.22 3.47
C PHE A 85 -7.92 11.78 3.74
N ASP A 86 -8.89 11.33 2.95
CA ASP A 86 -10.30 11.64 3.13
C ASP A 86 -10.97 10.47 3.86
N TYR A 87 -11.15 10.58 5.17
CA TYR A 87 -11.70 9.51 6.02
C TYR A 87 -13.16 9.10 5.67
N SER A 88 -13.79 9.74 4.68
CA SER A 88 -15.09 9.32 4.14
C SER A 88 -14.98 8.35 2.95
N LYS A 89 -13.78 8.14 2.40
CA LYS A 89 -13.54 7.33 1.20
C LYS A 89 -12.84 6.02 1.54
N PRO A 90 -13.10 4.93 0.77
CA PRO A 90 -12.33 3.70 0.87
C PRO A 90 -10.85 3.95 0.53
N ILE A 91 -9.95 3.14 1.09
CA ILE A 91 -8.51 3.25 0.87
C ILE A 91 -8.05 2.13 -0.07
N ILE A 92 -7.31 2.51 -1.12
CA ILE A 92 -6.57 1.58 -1.95
C ILE A 92 -5.16 1.45 -1.35
N VAL A 93 -4.76 0.22 -1.05
CA VAL A 93 -3.44 -0.06 -0.51
C VAL A 93 -2.59 -0.75 -1.57
N PHE A 94 -1.41 -0.21 -1.86
CA PHE A 94 -0.39 -0.87 -2.66
C PHE A 94 0.70 -1.36 -1.73
N ILE A 95 1.01 -2.65 -1.80
CA ILE A 95 2.10 -3.24 -1.04
C ILE A 95 3.12 -3.74 -2.03
N TYR A 96 4.38 -3.32 -1.88
CA TYR A 96 5.48 -3.86 -2.65
C TYR A 96 6.68 -4.18 -1.79
N HIS A 97 7.42 -5.16 -2.26
CA HIS A 97 8.65 -5.63 -1.65
C HIS A 97 9.77 -5.54 -2.68
N HIS A 98 10.82 -4.80 -2.36
CA HIS A 98 11.91 -4.62 -3.30
C HIS A 98 13.22 -4.39 -2.54
N LYS A 99 14.29 -5.06 -2.97
CA LYS A 99 15.62 -4.96 -2.32
C LYS A 99 16.22 -3.56 -2.43
N ASP A 100 16.00 -2.91 -3.58
CA ASP A 100 16.51 -1.57 -3.84
C ASP A 100 15.48 -0.57 -3.35
N THR A 101 15.77 0.05 -2.21
CA THR A 101 14.89 1.03 -1.57
C THR A 101 14.84 2.36 -2.34
N ASN A 102 15.78 2.60 -3.27
CA ASN A 102 15.74 3.80 -4.11
C ASN A 102 14.54 3.79 -5.08
N SER A 103 13.98 2.61 -5.38
CA SER A 103 12.79 2.51 -6.23
C SER A 103 11.50 2.93 -5.52
N TYR A 104 11.51 3.08 -4.19
CA TYR A 104 10.29 3.26 -3.40
C TYR A 104 9.58 4.57 -3.78
N ALA A 105 10.30 5.69 -3.72
CA ALA A 105 9.77 6.99 -4.12
C ALA A 105 9.30 7.02 -5.60
N THR A 106 9.92 6.22 -6.47
CA THR A 106 9.53 6.11 -7.88
C THR A 106 8.22 5.34 -8.03
N ASN A 107 8.07 4.23 -7.31
CA ASN A 107 6.84 3.44 -7.26
C ASN A 107 5.69 4.26 -6.66
N ASP A 108 5.93 5.03 -5.60
CA ASP A 108 4.94 5.91 -5.00
C ASP A 108 4.39 6.92 -6.01
N MET A 109 5.30 7.57 -6.75
CA MET A 109 4.94 8.55 -7.78
C MET A 109 4.20 7.90 -8.96
N PHE A 110 4.61 6.70 -9.36
CA PHE A 110 3.92 5.95 -10.40
C PHE A 110 2.47 5.63 -9.99
N CYS A 111 2.26 5.04 -8.81
CA CYS A 111 0.93 4.73 -8.29
C CYS A 111 0.08 6.01 -8.13
N HIS A 112 0.66 7.09 -7.61
CA HIS A 112 -0.03 8.38 -7.50
C HIS A 112 -0.49 8.92 -8.86
N THR A 113 0.38 8.86 -9.87
CA THR A 113 0.06 9.31 -11.23
C THR A 113 -1.06 8.49 -11.84
N GLU A 114 -1.03 7.16 -11.64
CA GLU A 114 -2.13 6.30 -12.08
C GLU A 114 -3.44 6.63 -11.34
N LEU A 115 -3.44 6.87 -10.03
CA LEU A 115 -4.65 7.32 -9.33
C LEU A 115 -5.17 8.67 -9.85
N CYS A 116 -4.30 9.60 -10.22
CA CYS A 116 -4.70 10.89 -10.81
C CYS A 116 -5.41 10.71 -12.15
N ASN A 117 -4.96 9.75 -12.96
CA ASN A 117 -5.45 9.55 -14.33
C ASN A 117 -6.77 8.77 -14.40
N ARG A 118 -7.30 8.29 -13.27
CA ARG A 118 -8.43 7.35 -13.23
C ARG A 118 -9.62 7.96 -12.52
N THR A 119 -10.77 7.94 -13.20
CA THR A 119 -12.08 8.29 -12.62
C THR A 119 -12.83 7.09 -12.07
N THR A 120 -12.40 5.88 -12.43
CA THR A 120 -12.90 4.60 -11.94
C THR A 120 -11.70 3.68 -11.70
N ILE A 121 -11.79 2.84 -10.65
CA ILE A 121 -10.76 1.88 -10.31
C ILE A 121 -11.44 0.54 -10.03
N ASP A 122 -10.98 -0.49 -10.73
CA ASP A 122 -11.40 -1.87 -10.53
C ASP A 122 -10.18 -2.78 -10.35
N ALA A 123 -10.43 -4.07 -10.05
CA ALA A 123 -9.39 -5.04 -9.81
C ALA A 123 -8.42 -5.23 -10.99
N SER A 124 -8.87 -5.06 -12.24
CA SER A 124 -8.03 -5.22 -13.42
C SER A 124 -7.07 -4.04 -13.59
N ILE A 125 -7.54 -2.81 -13.35
CA ILE A 125 -6.73 -1.59 -13.36
C ILE A 125 -5.68 -1.68 -12.26
N LEU A 126 -6.11 -2.01 -11.04
CA LEU A 126 -5.20 -2.16 -9.90
C LEU A 126 -4.12 -3.21 -10.18
N LYS A 127 -4.47 -4.33 -10.82
CA LYS A 127 -3.50 -5.37 -11.21
C LYS A 127 -2.50 -4.87 -12.24
N GLY A 128 -2.95 -4.08 -13.23
CA GLY A 128 -2.08 -3.47 -14.23
C GLY A 128 -1.09 -2.46 -13.61
N ILE A 129 -1.55 -1.63 -12.68
CA ILE A 129 -0.68 -0.71 -11.92
C ILE A 129 0.40 -1.50 -11.17
N CYS A 130 -0.01 -2.54 -10.44
CA CYS A 130 0.91 -3.41 -9.71
C CYS A 130 1.94 -4.12 -10.59
N GLN A 131 1.58 -4.50 -11.82
CA GLN A 131 2.51 -5.13 -12.76
C GLN A 131 3.55 -4.16 -13.34
N SER A 132 3.31 -2.85 -13.23
CA SER A 132 4.13 -1.82 -13.87
C SER A 132 5.13 -1.15 -12.93
N VAL A 133 4.97 -1.33 -11.61
CA VAL A 133 5.92 -0.88 -10.60
C VAL A 133 7.07 -1.87 -10.43
N ALA A 134 8.19 -1.40 -9.87
CA ALA A 134 9.30 -2.29 -9.55
C ALA A 134 8.94 -3.17 -8.34
N GLY A 135 9.10 -4.49 -8.48
CA GLY A 135 8.80 -5.48 -7.45
C GLY A 135 7.45 -6.18 -7.61
N PRO A 136 7.13 -7.16 -6.75
CA PRO A 136 5.93 -7.96 -6.83
C PRO A 136 4.78 -7.25 -6.10
N ALA A 137 4.25 -6.18 -6.69
CA ALA A 137 3.18 -5.43 -6.03
C ALA A 137 1.87 -6.21 -5.98
N LYS A 138 1.14 -6.12 -4.85
CA LYS A 138 -0.27 -6.54 -4.78
C LYS A 138 -1.15 -5.52 -4.05
N ILE A 139 -2.44 -5.75 -4.19
CA ILE A 139 -3.52 -4.79 -3.97
C ILE A 139 -4.23 -5.14 -2.66
N GLY A 140 -4.47 -4.15 -1.82
CA GLY A 140 -5.42 -4.21 -0.72
C GLY A 140 -6.59 -3.25 -0.94
N VAL A 141 -7.80 -3.68 -0.56
CA VAL A 141 -9.01 -2.86 -0.63
C VAL A 141 -9.74 -2.95 0.70
N GLY A 142 -10.15 -1.80 1.23
CA GLY A 142 -11.02 -1.72 2.41
C GLY A 142 -12.12 -0.67 2.21
N SER A 143 -13.32 -0.94 2.72
CA SER A 143 -14.46 -0.02 2.76
C SER A 143 -14.93 0.12 4.20
N LEU A 144 -15.40 1.31 4.60
CA LEU A 144 -15.78 1.57 6.00
C LEU A 144 -17.16 2.20 6.12
N GLU A 145 -18.00 1.54 6.91
CA GLU A 145 -19.03 2.21 7.69
C GLU A 145 -18.38 2.76 8.97
N ARG A 146 -18.82 3.96 9.35
CA ARG A 146 -18.50 4.57 10.63
C ARG A 146 -19.28 3.83 11.73
N LEU A 147 -18.58 3.25 12.71
CA LEU A 147 -19.18 2.83 13.98
C LEU A 147 -19.61 4.05 14.81
#